data_AF-A0A519UK04-F1
#
_entry.id   AF-A0A519UK04-F1
#
_cell.length_a   1.000
_cell.length_b   1.000
_cell.length_c   1.000
_cell.angle_alpha   90.00
_cell.angle_beta   90.00
_cell.angle_gamma   90.00
#
_symmetry.space_group_name_H-M   'P 1'
#
loop_
_entity.id
_entity.type
_entity.pdbx_description
1 polymer ?
#
loop_
_entity_poly.entity_id
_entity_poly.type
_entity_poly.pdbx_seq_one_letter_code
_entity_poly.pdbx_strand_id
1 'polypeptide(L)'
;MKTIRYIFLLFPFFIYSQNEEELFAEAYYQSARTENDLSQFYSFPILDLPNNDKIDNLKRKLVDDINTVASCSLFYAYAEYLKLNDQELKLLEERITQIAQGFCRLKRYTVFQNTGGYSPISGVATENKFGKEIFIVMSGGGCQVNKFDSRAWKITEMFNKEMENCIGGERPSYNRR
;
A
#
# COMPACT_ATOMS: atom_id res chain seq x y z
N MET A 1 -28.38 -24.74 -68.01
CA MET A 1 -28.73 -24.38 -66.61
C MET A 1 -27.47 -23.88 -65.92
N LYS A 2 -27.43 -22.62 -65.48
CA LYS A 2 -26.26 -22.02 -64.82
C LYS A 2 -26.39 -22.20 -63.30
N THR A 3 -25.55 -23.02 -62.71
CA THR A 3 -25.44 -23.20 -61.25
C THR A 3 -24.57 -22.08 -60.69
N ILE A 4 -25.21 -21.10 -60.04
CA ILE A 4 -24.51 -20.06 -59.26
C ILE A 4 -24.01 -20.73 -57.98
N ARG A 5 -22.70 -20.85 -57.82
CA ARG A 5 -22.08 -21.27 -56.56
C ARG A 5 -21.92 -20.02 -55.67
N TYR A 6 -22.73 -19.95 -54.62
CA TYR A 6 -22.51 -19.02 -53.52
C TYR A 6 -21.23 -19.44 -52.79
N ILE A 7 -20.18 -18.65 -52.92
CA ILE A 7 -19.01 -18.73 -52.04
C ILE A 7 -19.46 -18.12 -50.72
N PHE A 8 -19.71 -18.99 -49.73
CA PHE A 8 -19.89 -18.58 -48.33
C PHE A 8 -18.56 -17.95 -47.87
N LEU A 9 -18.54 -16.61 -47.77
CA LEU A 9 -17.52 -15.87 -47.04
C LEU A 9 -17.66 -16.20 -45.54
N LEU A 10 -17.16 -17.36 -45.13
CA LEU A 10 -16.79 -17.61 -43.76
C LEU A 10 -15.32 -17.24 -43.65
N PHE A 11 -15.04 -16.19 -42.89
CA PHE A 11 -13.88 -15.90 -42.03
C PHE A 11 -13.75 -14.36 -41.91
N PRO A 12 -13.46 -13.78 -40.72
CA PRO A 12 -12.78 -14.43 -39.59
C PRO A 12 -13.37 -14.08 -38.21
N PHE A 13 -13.90 -15.07 -37.48
CA PHE A 13 -14.04 -14.94 -36.01
C PHE A 13 -12.72 -15.17 -35.26
N PHE A 14 -11.64 -15.57 -35.95
CA PHE A 14 -10.37 -15.93 -35.32
C PHE A 14 -9.48 -14.73 -34.94
N ILE A 15 -9.62 -13.57 -35.61
CA ILE A 15 -8.79 -12.38 -35.31
C ILE A 15 -9.23 -11.69 -34.01
N TYR A 16 -10.48 -11.91 -33.57
CA TYR A 16 -10.97 -11.33 -32.32
C TYR A 16 -10.34 -12.00 -31.07
N SER A 17 -10.13 -13.32 -31.12
CA SER A 17 -9.64 -14.08 -29.96
C SER A 17 -8.19 -13.79 -29.56
N GLN A 18 -7.31 -13.46 -30.52
CA GLN A 18 -5.89 -13.16 -30.21
C GLN A 18 -5.71 -11.79 -29.55
N ASN A 19 -6.52 -10.80 -29.91
CA ASN A 19 -6.45 -9.46 -29.32
C ASN A 19 -6.96 -9.45 -27.87
N GLU A 20 -7.94 -10.29 -27.53
CA GLU A 20 -8.45 -10.39 -26.16
C GLU A 20 -7.38 -10.96 -25.22
N GLU A 21 -6.69 -12.04 -25.60
CA GLU A 21 -5.63 -12.67 -24.79
C GLU A 21 -4.48 -11.71 -24.49
N GLU A 22 -4.02 -10.92 -25.48
CA GLU A 22 -2.98 -9.91 -25.29
C GLU A 22 -3.44 -8.77 -24.37
N LEU A 23 -4.68 -8.31 -24.51
CA LEU A 23 -5.26 -7.27 -23.65
C LEU A 23 -5.42 -7.75 -22.19
N PHE A 24 -5.81 -9.02 -21.99
CA PHE A 24 -5.86 -9.65 -20.68
C PHE A 24 -4.46 -9.80 -20.06
N ALA A 25 -3.47 -10.22 -20.85
CA ALA A 25 -2.10 -10.35 -20.40
C ALA A 25 -1.50 -9.00 -19.99
N GLU A 26 -1.76 -7.93 -20.76
CA GLU A 26 -1.33 -6.57 -20.42
C GLU A 26 -2.00 -6.07 -19.13
N ALA A 27 -3.32 -6.23 -18.99
CA ALA A 27 -4.04 -5.85 -17.79
C ALA A 27 -3.53 -6.60 -16.54
N TYR A 28 -3.27 -7.90 -16.67
CA TYR A 28 -2.70 -8.71 -15.59
C TYR A 28 -1.29 -8.24 -15.22
N TYR A 29 -0.43 -7.99 -16.21
CA TYR A 29 0.92 -7.47 -15.97
C TYR A 29 0.90 -6.12 -15.23
N GLN A 30 0.03 -5.18 -15.64
CA GLN A 30 -0.08 -3.88 -14.97
C GLN A 30 -0.58 -4.00 -13.53
N SER A 31 -1.54 -4.92 -13.28
CA SER A 31 -2.03 -5.22 -11.94
C SER A 31 -0.92 -5.78 -11.05
N ALA A 32 -0.18 -6.80 -11.52
CA ALA A 32 0.91 -7.41 -10.78
C ALA A 32 2.05 -6.43 -10.50
N ARG A 33 2.38 -5.58 -11.47
CA ARG A 33 3.36 -4.49 -11.30
C ARG A 33 2.92 -3.51 -10.21
N THR A 34 1.66 -3.08 -10.25
CA THR A 34 1.10 -2.15 -9.27
C THR A 34 1.16 -2.74 -7.87
N GLU A 35 0.76 -4.01 -7.70
CA GLU A 35 0.86 -4.71 -6.42
C GLU A 35 2.31 -4.78 -5.90
N ASN A 36 3.25 -5.10 -6.79
CA ASN A 36 4.67 -5.12 -6.45
C ASN A 36 5.19 -3.74 -6.01
N ASP A 37 4.83 -2.68 -6.73
CA ASP A 37 5.24 -1.30 -6.40
C ASP A 37 4.67 -0.88 -5.04
N LEU A 38 3.40 -1.19 -4.74
CA LEU A 38 2.80 -0.93 -3.43
C LEU A 38 3.49 -1.74 -2.32
N SER A 39 3.76 -3.03 -2.57
CA SER A 39 4.39 -3.93 -1.61
C SER A 39 5.78 -3.44 -1.19
N GLN A 40 6.54 -2.80 -2.08
CA GLN A 40 7.85 -2.23 -1.74
C GLN A 40 7.79 -1.16 -0.65
N PHE A 41 6.68 -0.44 -0.50
CA PHE A 41 6.50 0.55 0.57
C PHE A 41 5.91 -0.08 1.82
N TYR A 42 4.87 -0.90 1.66
CA TYR A 42 4.20 -1.54 2.80
C TYR A 42 5.08 -2.55 3.52
N SER A 43 5.86 -3.32 2.77
CA SER A 43 6.68 -4.41 3.28
C SER A 43 8.13 -3.99 3.55
N PHE A 44 8.46 -2.70 3.47
CA PHE A 44 9.82 -2.22 3.75
C PHE A 44 10.14 -2.37 5.25
N PRO A 45 11.15 -3.16 5.63
CA PRO A 45 11.47 -3.39 7.03
C PRO A 45 12.36 -2.30 7.61
N ILE A 46 12.02 -1.83 8.81
CA ILE A 46 12.95 -1.04 9.64
C ILE A 46 13.66 -1.97 10.61
N LEU A 47 14.96 -2.19 10.39
CA LEU A 47 15.74 -3.19 11.12
C LEU A 47 16.09 -2.75 12.54
N ASP A 48 16.37 -1.46 12.75
CA ASP A 48 16.89 -0.92 14.02
C ASP A 48 15.78 -0.35 14.92
N LEU A 49 14.70 -1.11 15.11
CA LEU A 49 13.63 -0.72 16.03
C LEU A 49 13.91 -1.22 17.45
N PRO A 50 13.73 -0.37 18.49
CA PRO A 50 13.95 -0.78 19.86
C PRO A 50 12.96 -1.87 20.27
N ASN A 51 13.43 -2.92 20.91
CA ASN A 51 12.60 -4.01 21.44
C ASN A 51 12.70 -4.06 22.97
N ASN A 52 11.64 -4.57 23.59
CA ASN A 52 11.57 -4.87 25.01
C ASN A 52 10.75 -6.15 25.18
N ASP A 53 10.71 -6.70 26.40
CA ASP A 53 10.02 -7.97 26.68
C ASP A 53 8.57 -8.01 26.19
N LYS A 54 7.86 -6.87 26.22
CA LYS A 54 6.46 -6.79 25.78
C LYS A 54 6.35 -6.93 24.27
N ILE A 55 7.24 -6.27 23.52
CA ILE A 55 7.34 -6.39 22.07
C ILE A 55 7.77 -7.81 21.69
N ASP A 56 8.77 -8.37 22.36
CA ASP A 56 9.26 -9.72 22.02
C ASP A 56 8.18 -10.79 22.29
N ASN A 57 7.38 -10.61 23.34
CA ASN A 57 6.20 -11.43 23.57
C ASN A 57 5.17 -11.30 22.44
N LEU A 58 4.88 -10.08 22.00
CA LEU A 58 3.94 -9.83 20.92
C LEU A 58 4.43 -10.43 19.58
N LYS A 59 5.72 -10.27 19.25
CA LYS A 59 6.36 -10.90 18.09
C LYS A 59 6.20 -12.42 18.10
N ARG A 60 6.47 -13.05 19.25
CA ARG A 60 6.28 -14.51 19.41
C ARG A 60 4.83 -14.94 19.20
N LYS A 61 3.87 -14.17 19.73
CA LYS A 61 2.43 -14.44 19.56
C LYS A 61 1.99 -14.33 18.10
N LEU A 62 2.49 -13.32 17.39
CA LEU A 62 2.13 -13.03 16.00
C LEU A 62 2.96 -13.81 14.97
N VAL A 63 4.08 -14.40 15.41
CA VAL A 63 5.07 -15.08 14.55
C VAL A 63 5.59 -14.14 13.45
N ASP A 64 5.85 -12.88 13.82
CA ASP A 64 6.27 -11.83 12.89
C ASP A 64 7.11 -10.76 13.61
N ASP A 65 8.00 -10.09 12.88
CA ASP A 65 8.89 -9.06 13.42
C ASP A 65 8.22 -7.70 13.64
N ILE A 66 7.00 -7.51 13.15
CA ILE A 66 6.18 -6.31 13.25
C ILE A 66 6.97 -5.02 12.91
N ASN A 67 7.86 -5.11 11.93
CA ASN A 67 8.79 -4.05 11.55
C ASN A 67 8.45 -3.41 10.19
N THR A 68 7.29 -3.76 9.62
CA THR A 68 6.76 -3.22 8.37
C THR A 68 5.38 -2.60 8.60
N VAL A 69 4.97 -1.71 7.71
CA VAL A 69 3.62 -1.13 7.72
C VAL A 69 2.59 -2.23 7.45
N ALA A 70 2.89 -3.15 6.52
CA ALA A 70 2.03 -4.29 6.17
C ALA A 70 1.69 -5.14 7.39
N SER A 71 2.70 -5.58 8.15
CA SER A 71 2.52 -6.43 9.32
C SER A 71 1.67 -5.73 10.39
N CYS A 72 2.02 -4.49 10.74
CA CYS A 72 1.26 -3.73 11.74
C CYS A 72 -0.20 -3.51 11.33
N SER A 73 -0.44 -3.13 10.07
CA SER A 73 -1.80 -2.95 9.52
C SER A 73 -2.60 -4.24 9.56
N LEU A 74 -2.00 -5.37 9.15
CA LEU A 74 -2.63 -6.69 9.14
C LEU A 74 -3.04 -7.11 10.57
N PHE A 75 -2.10 -7.12 11.51
CA PHE A 75 -2.39 -7.61 12.86
C PHE A 75 -3.37 -6.70 13.61
N TYR A 76 -3.33 -5.39 13.37
CA TYR A 76 -4.29 -4.47 13.95
C TYR A 76 -5.70 -4.66 13.35
N ALA A 77 -5.80 -4.86 12.03
CA ALA A 77 -7.09 -5.15 11.38
C ALA A 77 -7.76 -6.41 11.94
N TYR A 78 -6.98 -7.47 12.14
CA TYR A 78 -7.44 -8.77 12.62
C TYR A 78 -7.32 -8.98 14.13
N ALA A 79 -7.16 -7.90 14.91
CA ALA A 79 -6.91 -7.97 16.34
C ALA A 79 -7.94 -8.80 17.15
N GLU A 80 -9.22 -8.70 16.80
CA GLU A 80 -10.29 -9.51 17.42
C GLU A 80 -10.08 -11.02 17.20
N TYR A 81 -9.73 -11.40 15.97
CA TYR A 81 -9.49 -12.79 15.60
C TYR A 81 -8.24 -13.34 16.29
N LEU A 82 -7.21 -12.51 16.36
CA LEU A 82 -5.93 -12.81 17.03
C LEU A 82 -6.00 -12.70 18.56
N LYS A 83 -7.17 -12.30 19.10
CA LYS A 83 -7.40 -12.09 20.53
C LYS A 83 -6.32 -11.18 21.13
N LEU A 84 -6.05 -10.06 20.46
CA LEU A 84 -5.15 -9.04 20.98
C LEU A 84 -5.84 -8.24 22.08
N ASN A 85 -5.15 -8.02 23.19
CA ASN A 85 -5.64 -7.15 24.26
C ASN A 85 -5.25 -5.67 24.00
N ASP A 86 -5.80 -4.76 24.79
CA ASP A 86 -5.56 -3.32 24.64
C ASP A 86 -4.08 -2.93 24.73
N GLN A 87 -3.30 -3.62 25.56
CA GLN A 87 -1.87 -3.37 25.67
C GLN A 87 -1.14 -3.81 24.40
N GLU A 88 -1.49 -4.96 23.81
CA GLU A 88 -0.92 -5.43 22.55
C GLU A 88 -1.30 -4.53 21.37
N LEU A 89 -2.54 -4.03 21.34
CA LEU A 89 -2.97 -3.02 20.37
C LEU A 89 -2.14 -1.74 20.48
N LYS A 90 -1.94 -1.24 21.70
CA LYS A 90 -1.11 -0.07 21.94
C LYS A 90 0.35 -0.28 21.52
N LEU A 91 0.88 -1.49 21.68
CA LEU A 91 2.23 -1.82 21.20
C LEU A 91 2.32 -1.78 19.67
N LEU A 92 1.29 -2.23 18.93
CA LEU A 92 1.24 -2.10 17.47
C LEU A 92 1.16 -0.62 17.03
N GLU A 93 0.38 0.19 17.75
CA GLU A 93 0.27 1.64 17.54
C GLU A 93 1.62 2.35 17.78
N GLU A 94 2.31 2.05 18.88
CA GLU A 94 3.63 2.59 19.17
C GLU A 94 4.66 2.12 18.13
N ARG A 95 4.55 0.86 17.68
CA ARG A 95 5.43 0.26 16.68
C ARG A 95 5.30 0.97 15.33
N ILE A 96 4.09 1.28 14.86
CA ILE A 96 3.93 2.01 13.59
C ILE A 96 4.51 3.42 13.65
N THR A 97 4.41 4.12 14.80
CA THR A 97 5.10 5.41 15.01
C THR A 97 6.61 5.26 14.89
N GLN A 98 7.20 4.21 15.47
CA GLN A 98 8.65 3.97 15.35
C GLN A 98 9.07 3.61 13.92
N ILE A 99 8.24 2.88 13.18
CA ILE A 99 8.46 2.59 11.76
C ILE A 99 8.46 3.89 10.95
N ALA A 100 7.49 4.79 11.17
CA ALA A 100 7.45 6.10 10.51
C ALA A 100 8.71 6.93 10.81
N GLN A 101 9.17 6.96 12.07
CA GLN A 101 10.44 7.59 12.42
C GLN A 101 11.63 6.96 11.70
N GLY A 102 11.63 5.64 11.50
CA GLY A 102 12.60 4.94 10.68
C GLY A 102 12.62 5.42 9.23
N PHE A 103 11.44 5.55 8.61
CA PHE A 103 11.29 6.13 7.28
C PHE A 103 11.86 7.55 7.20
N CYS A 104 11.53 8.41 8.18
CA CYS A 104 12.06 9.77 8.27
C CYS A 104 13.60 9.79 8.37
N ARG A 105 14.21 8.93 9.21
CA ARG A 105 15.67 8.83 9.35
C ARG A 105 16.33 8.41 8.04
N LEU A 106 15.69 7.52 7.29
CA LEU A 106 16.15 7.05 5.98
C LEU A 106 15.82 8.01 4.83
N LYS A 107 15.22 9.17 5.12
CA LYS A 107 14.72 10.15 4.14
C LYS A 107 13.77 9.53 3.10
N ARG A 108 13.05 8.48 3.49
CA ARG A 108 11.99 7.85 2.70
C ARG A 108 10.68 8.50 3.05
N TYR A 109 10.39 9.65 2.44
CA TYR A 109 9.16 10.36 2.73
C TYR A 109 8.00 9.69 2.00
N THR A 110 7.15 8.98 2.76
CA THR A 110 6.03 8.20 2.23
C THR A 110 4.74 8.62 2.91
N VAL A 111 3.66 8.69 2.15
CA VAL A 111 2.30 8.91 2.66
C VAL A 111 1.40 7.85 2.03
N PHE A 112 0.64 7.13 2.86
CA PHE A 112 -0.32 6.13 2.40
C PHE A 112 -1.70 6.76 2.22
N GLN A 113 -2.28 6.64 1.04
CA GLN A 113 -3.60 7.17 0.74
C GLN A 113 -4.54 6.04 0.37
N ASN A 114 -5.64 5.92 1.09
CA ASN A 114 -6.71 4.99 0.72
C ASN A 114 -7.62 5.67 -0.29
N THR A 115 -7.86 5.03 -1.43
CA THR A 115 -8.73 5.55 -2.49
C THR A 115 -9.93 4.61 -2.63
N GLY A 116 -11.12 5.08 -2.23
CA GLY A 116 -12.37 4.33 -2.36
C GLY A 116 -13.23 4.80 -3.53
N GLY A 117 -14.40 4.18 -3.66
CA GLY A 117 -15.44 4.59 -4.62
C GLY A 117 -15.49 3.71 -5.87
N TYR A 118 -16.18 4.21 -6.90
CA TYR A 118 -16.49 3.44 -8.12
C TYR A 118 -15.28 3.19 -9.03
N SER A 119 -14.18 3.94 -8.84
CA SER A 119 -12.95 3.81 -9.63
C SER A 119 -11.75 4.06 -8.73
N PRO A 120 -11.41 3.12 -7.84
CA PRO A 120 -10.27 3.26 -6.93
C PRO A 120 -8.96 3.37 -7.71
N ILE A 121 -8.04 4.17 -7.20
CA ILE A 121 -6.71 4.39 -7.79
C ILE A 121 -5.70 3.61 -6.96
N SER A 122 -5.03 2.66 -7.60
CA SER A 122 -3.91 1.93 -7.00
C SER A 122 -2.62 2.29 -7.69
N GLY A 123 -1.56 2.55 -6.92
CA GLY A 123 -0.24 2.84 -7.46
C GLY A 123 0.55 3.82 -6.61
N VAL A 124 1.69 4.25 -7.13
CA VAL A 124 2.60 5.15 -6.43
C VAL A 124 2.78 6.41 -7.26
N ALA A 125 2.46 7.55 -6.68
CA ALA A 125 2.76 8.86 -7.23
C ALA A 125 3.94 9.50 -6.48
N THR A 126 4.53 10.53 -7.09
CA THR A 126 5.63 11.27 -6.49
C THR A 126 5.33 12.76 -6.53
N GLU A 127 5.53 13.44 -5.41
CA GLU A 127 5.36 14.89 -5.26
C GLU A 127 6.64 15.49 -4.67
N ASN A 128 6.98 16.72 -5.06
CA ASN A 128 8.02 17.50 -4.41
C ASN A 128 7.40 18.55 -3.49
N LYS A 129 7.69 18.46 -2.19
CA LYS A 129 7.19 19.41 -1.18
C LYS A 129 8.29 19.78 -0.22
N PHE A 130 8.48 21.09 0.02
CA PHE A 130 9.57 21.62 0.85
C PHE A 130 10.97 21.10 0.46
N GLY A 131 11.21 20.88 -0.84
CA GLY A 131 12.48 20.35 -1.34
C GLY A 131 12.71 18.85 -1.06
N LYS A 132 11.68 18.13 -0.61
CA LYS A 132 11.70 16.70 -0.37
C LYS A 132 10.84 15.99 -1.41
N GLU A 133 11.36 14.90 -1.96
CA GLU A 133 10.60 13.97 -2.78
C GLU A 133 9.74 13.08 -1.87
N ILE A 134 8.43 13.05 -2.10
CA ILE A 134 7.44 12.32 -1.31
C ILE A 134 6.77 11.28 -2.21
N PHE A 135 6.75 10.03 -1.76
CA PHE A 135 6.00 8.94 -2.37
C PHE A 135 4.59 8.89 -1.80
N ILE A 136 3.59 9.05 -2.66
CA ILE A 136 2.17 8.91 -2.31
C ILE A 136 1.73 7.51 -2.75
N VAL A 137 1.55 6.62 -1.79
CA VAL A 137 1.21 5.22 -1.99
C VAL A 137 -0.30 5.08 -1.92
N MET A 138 -0.94 4.98 -3.08
CA MET A 138 -2.39 4.90 -3.20
C MET A 138 -2.83 3.44 -3.19
N SER A 139 -3.59 3.06 -2.16
CA SER A 139 -4.19 1.74 -2.05
C SER A 139 -5.66 1.83 -2.44
N GLY A 140 -6.02 1.20 -3.55
CA GLY A 140 -7.41 1.11 -3.97
C GLY A 140 -8.25 0.29 -3.01
N GLY A 141 -9.53 0.64 -2.89
CA GLY A 141 -10.50 -0.06 -2.06
C GLY A 141 -11.85 -0.20 -2.76
N GLY A 142 -12.74 -0.98 -2.15
CA GLY A 142 -14.10 -1.13 -2.65
C GLY A 142 -14.96 0.12 -2.43
N CYS A 143 -16.18 0.10 -2.98
CA CYS A 143 -17.20 1.11 -2.70
C CYS A 143 -17.65 1.12 -1.22
N GLN A 144 -17.43 0.02 -0.50
CA GLN A 144 -17.78 -0.12 0.90
C GLN A 144 -16.53 -0.38 1.73
N VAL A 145 -16.39 0.38 2.80
CA VAL A 145 -15.31 0.24 3.79
C VAL A 145 -15.82 -0.66 4.90
N ASN A 146 -15.19 -1.82 5.08
CA ASN A 146 -15.55 -2.74 6.15
C ASN A 146 -14.74 -2.43 7.43
N LYS A 147 -15.02 -3.15 8.52
CA LYS A 147 -14.35 -2.95 9.81
C LYS A 147 -12.84 -3.25 9.79
N PHE A 148 -12.40 -4.19 8.94
CA PHE A 148 -10.99 -4.55 8.79
C PHE A 148 -10.26 -3.44 8.04
N ASP A 149 -10.87 -2.93 6.97
CA ASP A 149 -10.34 -1.79 6.20
C ASP A 149 -10.17 -0.57 7.12
N SER A 150 -11.21 -0.20 7.87
CA SER A 150 -11.16 0.94 8.80
C SER A 150 -10.06 0.80 9.85
N ARG A 151 -9.79 -0.41 10.34
CA ARG A 151 -8.71 -0.67 11.30
C ARG A 151 -7.33 -0.60 10.66
N ALA A 152 -7.16 -1.17 9.46
CA ALA A 152 -5.91 -1.03 8.70
C ALA A 152 -5.62 0.45 8.40
N TRP A 153 -6.66 1.22 8.05
CA TRP A 153 -6.55 2.65 7.75
C TRP A 153 -6.06 3.44 8.95
N LYS A 154 -6.52 3.12 10.17
CA LYS A 154 -6.02 3.74 11.39
C LYS A 154 -4.50 3.62 11.53
N ILE A 155 -3.92 2.46 11.22
CA ILE A 155 -2.46 2.29 11.25
C ILE A 155 -1.77 3.18 10.22
N THR A 156 -2.28 3.24 8.99
CA THR A 156 -1.71 4.12 7.96
C THR A 156 -1.88 5.60 8.29
N GLU A 157 -2.98 6.01 8.94
CA GLU A 157 -3.20 7.38 9.41
C GLU A 157 -2.19 7.78 10.50
N MET A 158 -1.92 6.87 11.44
CA MET A 158 -0.91 7.10 12.48
C MET A 158 0.50 7.21 11.89
N PHE A 159 0.83 6.36 10.92
CA PHE A 159 2.07 6.48 10.16
C PHE A 159 2.17 7.84 9.47
N ASN A 160 1.13 8.23 8.72
CA ASN A 160 1.12 9.48 7.96
C ASN A 160 1.27 10.71 8.86
N LYS A 161 0.61 10.72 10.02
CA LYS A 161 0.72 11.81 10.99
C LYS A 161 2.16 12.04 11.45
N GLU A 162 2.91 10.96 11.67
CA GLU A 162 4.34 11.07 12.00
C GLU A 162 5.18 11.53 10.81
N MET A 163 4.85 11.06 9.60
CA MET A 163 5.53 11.50 8.38
C MET A 163 5.32 12.98 8.09
N GLU A 164 4.13 13.53 8.33
CA GLU A 164 3.84 14.96 8.16
C GLU A 164 4.78 15.83 9.00
N ASN A 165 5.07 15.41 10.24
CA ASN A 165 5.99 16.12 11.13
C ASN A 165 7.40 16.22 10.52
N CYS A 166 7.90 15.14 9.91
CA CYS A 166 9.24 15.13 9.33
C CYS A 166 9.31 15.71 7.92
N ILE A 167 8.20 15.70 7.17
CA ILE A 167 8.08 16.39 5.87
C ILE A 167 8.08 17.91 6.09
N GLY A 168 7.23 18.41 6.99
CA GLY A 168 7.05 19.85 7.26
C GLY A 168 8.13 20.51 8.11
N GLY A 169 9.03 19.74 8.73
CA GLY A 169 9.95 20.18 9.79
C GLY A 169 11.18 21.01 9.39
N GLU A 170 11.42 21.34 8.12
CA GLU A 170 12.51 22.23 7.72
C GLU A 170 11.99 23.31 6.77
N ARG A 171 11.62 24.48 7.32
CA ARG A 171 11.60 25.69 6.50
C ARG A 171 13.06 26.06 6.22
N PRO A 172 13.50 26.20 4.96
CA PRO A 172 14.79 26.81 4.70
C PRO A 172 14.79 28.20 5.35
N SER A 173 15.70 28.41 6.31
CA SER A 173 15.96 29.75 6.81
C SER A 173 16.56 30.54 5.65
N TYR A 174 15.73 31.31 4.95
CA TYR A 174 16.22 32.34 4.06
C TYR A 174 16.91 33.38 4.93
N ASN A 175 18.23 33.24 5.08
CA ASN A 175 19.11 34.29 5.54
C ASN A 175 18.99 35.43 4.52
N ARG A 176 18.18 36.44 4.83
CA ARG A 176 18.26 37.73 4.17
C ARG A 176 19.56 38.39 4.64
N ARG A 177 20.56 38.39 3.77
CA ARG A 177 21.58 39.45 3.77
C ARG A 177 21.11 40.54 2.82
#